data_AF-A0A0T6B6C5-F1
#
_entry.id   AF-A0A0T6B6C5-F1
#
_cell.length_a   1.000
_cell.length_b   1.000
_cell.length_c   1.000
_cell.angle_alpha   90.00
_cell.angle_beta   90.00
_cell.angle_gamma   90.00
#
_symmetry.space_group_name_H-M   'P 1'
#
loop_
_entity.id
_entity.type
_entity.pdbx_description
1 polymer ?
#
loop_
_entity_poly.entity_id
_entity_poly.type
_entity_poly.pdbx_seq_one_letter_code
_entity_poly.pdbx_strand_id
1 'polypeptide(L)'
;QWDGEALAQSEAQVWLALYQILMVPSCGRYYEITDSRKSQLMKLLPLMSPLLLDQLSPLCEFKYWLCQLSVSNQSTVPPKPVLLEAVLEIKNGILAQGQNKWKKIAQQQLPLVFCRNRTELMEIAQGLCAAYNTDLLEKFQHKEEKHCSKCGKVAIQRCSRCKNIWYCSRSCQVDDWDSHKMNCIEP
;
A
#
# COMPACT_ATOMS: atom_id res chain seq x y z
N GLN A 1 13.96 30.26 11.77
CA GLN A 1 13.81 30.13 10.30
C GLN A 1 13.76 28.63 10.02
N TRP A 2 12.78 28.17 9.25
CA TRP A 2 12.59 26.75 8.92
C TRP A 2 13.25 26.52 7.56
N ASP A 3 14.15 25.54 7.46
CA ASP A 3 15.20 25.49 6.43
C ASP A 3 14.73 24.95 5.07
N GLY A 4 13.42 24.88 4.82
CA GLY A 4 12.88 24.40 3.53
C GLY A 4 13.10 22.91 3.26
N GLU A 5 13.62 22.16 4.23
CA GLU A 5 13.92 20.72 4.14
C GLU A 5 12.71 19.81 4.44
N ALA A 6 11.50 20.34 4.54
CA ALA A 6 10.31 19.54 4.78
C ALA A 6 9.90 18.80 3.49
N LEU A 7 9.81 17.47 3.56
CA LEU A 7 9.35 16.64 2.46
C LEU A 7 7.94 17.07 2.01
N ALA A 8 7.73 17.16 0.69
CA ALA A 8 6.41 17.46 0.16
C ALA A 8 5.43 16.34 0.51
N GLN A 9 4.19 16.69 0.86
CA GLN A 9 3.16 15.70 1.23
C GLN A 9 2.93 14.67 0.12
N SER A 10 2.92 15.09 -1.14
CA SER A 10 2.76 14.21 -2.29
C SER A 10 3.93 13.23 -2.43
N GLU A 11 5.15 13.68 -2.18
CA GLU A 11 6.34 12.83 -2.19
C GLU A 11 6.29 11.80 -1.06
N ALA A 12 5.91 12.23 0.14
CA ALA A 12 5.71 11.35 1.28
C ALA A 12 4.70 10.23 0.97
N GLN A 13 3.57 10.61 0.38
CA GLN A 13 2.50 9.69 0.01
C GLN A 13 2.94 8.65 -1.01
N VAL A 14 3.74 9.04 -2.02
CA VAL A 14 4.28 8.10 -3.02
C VAL A 14 5.18 7.06 -2.35
N TRP A 15 6.07 7.49 -1.45
CA TRP A 15 6.96 6.57 -0.73
C TRP A 15 6.19 5.61 0.18
N LEU A 16 5.19 6.11 0.92
CA LEU A 16 4.35 5.28 1.77
C LEU A 16 3.48 4.30 0.97
N ALA A 17 2.98 4.71 -0.20
CA ALA A 17 2.23 3.83 -1.09
C ALA A 17 3.12 2.69 -1.61
N LEU A 18 4.36 3.00 -2.02
CA LEU A 18 5.34 1.98 -2.43
C LEU A 18 5.67 1.02 -1.29
N TYR A 19 5.89 1.54 -0.07
CA TYR A 19 6.09 0.73 1.12
C TYR A 19 4.90 -0.23 1.34
N GLN A 20 3.66 0.26 1.27
CA GLN A 20 2.47 -0.55 1.50
C GLN A 20 2.26 -1.64 0.44
N ILE A 21 2.54 -1.34 -0.84
CA ILE A 21 2.37 -2.33 -1.91
C ILE A 21 3.43 -3.43 -1.80
N LEU A 22 4.67 -3.09 -1.44
CA LEU A 22 5.80 -4.00 -1.51
C LEU A 22 6.07 -4.75 -0.20
N MET A 23 5.81 -4.11 0.94
CA MET A 23 6.13 -4.66 2.27
C MET A 23 4.93 -5.35 2.95
N VAL A 24 3.69 -5.09 2.51
CA VAL A 24 2.52 -5.78 3.08
C VAL A 24 2.43 -7.22 2.53
N PRO A 25 2.41 -8.24 3.40
CA PRO A 25 2.42 -9.65 2.98
C PRO A 25 1.24 -10.05 2.08
N SER A 26 0.09 -9.40 2.23
CA SER A 26 -1.10 -9.63 1.42
C SER A 26 -0.89 -9.24 -0.05
N CYS A 27 -0.11 -8.20 -0.32
CA CYS A 27 0.17 -7.69 -1.66
C CYS A 27 1.23 -8.52 -2.39
N GLY A 28 2.20 -9.11 -1.65
CA GLY A 28 3.27 -9.93 -2.22
C GLY A 28 2.76 -11.16 -3.01
N ARG A 29 1.56 -11.66 -2.70
CA ARG A 29 0.92 -12.77 -3.44
C ARG A 29 0.51 -12.37 -4.86
N TYR A 30 0.18 -11.09 -5.06
CA TYR A 30 -0.32 -10.55 -6.32
C TYR A 30 0.76 -9.77 -7.09
N TYR A 31 1.78 -9.26 -6.39
CA TYR A 31 2.89 -8.53 -6.98
C TYR A 31 4.18 -9.36 -6.99
N GLU A 32 4.38 -10.11 -8.07
CA GLU A 32 5.62 -10.87 -8.27
C GLU A 32 6.78 -9.95 -8.63
N ILE A 33 7.91 -10.08 -7.96
CA ILE A 33 9.11 -9.35 -8.29
C ILE A 33 9.85 -10.15 -9.36
N THR A 34 9.93 -9.61 -10.57
CA THR A 34 10.72 -10.16 -11.67
C THR A 34 12.08 -9.47 -11.75
N ASP A 35 13.05 -9.99 -12.51
CA ASP A 35 14.36 -9.32 -12.68
C ASP A 35 14.24 -7.89 -13.21
N SER A 36 13.33 -7.66 -14.16
CA SER A 36 13.03 -6.31 -14.67
C SER A 36 12.47 -5.40 -13.57
N ARG A 37 11.50 -5.88 -12.77
CA ARG A 37 10.93 -5.12 -11.65
C ARG A 37 11.97 -4.85 -10.56
N LYS A 38 12.77 -5.85 -10.19
CA LYS A 38 13.92 -5.73 -9.29
C LYS A 38 14.85 -4.64 -9.78
N SER A 39 15.21 -4.64 -11.05
CA SER A 39 16.10 -3.62 -11.64
C SER A 39 15.53 -2.21 -11.55
N GLN A 40 14.21 -2.03 -11.68
CA GLN A 40 13.55 -0.73 -11.47
C GLN A 40 13.49 -0.34 -10.00
N LEU A 41 13.18 -1.29 -9.10
CA LEU A 41 13.15 -1.05 -7.65
C LEU A 41 14.52 -0.63 -7.11
N MET A 42 15.61 -1.17 -7.65
CA MET A 42 16.96 -0.78 -7.27
C MET A 42 17.28 0.70 -7.57
N LYS A 43 16.58 1.33 -8.52
CA LYS A 43 16.73 2.77 -8.79
C LYS A 43 16.13 3.65 -7.70
N LEU A 44 15.30 3.09 -6.81
CA LEU A 44 14.77 3.82 -5.65
C LEU A 44 15.83 4.01 -4.57
N LEU A 45 16.77 3.07 -4.44
CA LEU A 45 17.81 3.11 -3.40
C LEU A 45 18.62 4.44 -3.36
N PRO A 46 19.11 4.99 -4.48
CA PRO A 46 19.80 6.28 -4.47
C PRO A 46 18.88 7.48 -4.19
N LEU A 47 17.56 7.34 -4.37
CA LEU A 47 16.59 8.39 -4.07
C LEU A 47 16.24 8.45 -2.57
N MET A 48 16.62 7.43 -1.80
CA MET A 48 16.37 7.37 -0.35
C MET A 48 17.44 8.12 0.44
N SER A 49 17.33 9.45 0.44
CA SER A 49 18.21 10.37 1.17
C SER A 49 18.10 10.20 2.70
N PRO A 50 19.14 10.57 3.48
CA PRO A 50 19.08 10.52 4.95
C PRO A 50 17.91 11.34 5.52
N LEU A 51 17.65 12.52 4.96
CA LEU A 51 16.55 13.39 5.37
C LEU A 51 15.17 12.73 5.15
N LEU A 52 14.98 12.02 4.04
CA LEU A 52 13.77 11.26 3.77
C LEU A 52 13.55 10.16 4.83
N LEU A 53 14.62 9.45 5.20
CA LEU A 53 14.56 8.36 6.18
C LEU A 53 14.29 8.87 7.60
N ASP A 54 14.86 10.03 7.95
CA ASP A 54 14.64 10.68 9.24
C ASP A 54 13.19 11.17 9.38
N GLN A 55 12.62 11.74 8.30
CA GLN A 55 11.23 12.22 8.30
C GLN A 55 10.19 11.10 8.13
N LEU A 56 10.54 9.99 7.48
CA LEU A 56 9.67 8.83 7.26
C LEU A 56 10.33 7.53 7.74
N SER A 57 10.35 7.35 9.07
CA SER A 57 10.96 6.19 9.74
C SER A 57 10.62 4.81 9.13
N PRO A 58 9.40 4.50 8.66
CA PRO A 58 9.09 3.21 8.01
C PRO A 58 9.96 2.90 6.78
N LEU A 59 10.50 3.93 6.11
CA LEU A 59 11.35 3.75 4.94
C LEU A 59 12.73 3.19 5.27
N CYS A 60 13.15 3.19 6.54
CA CYS A 60 14.38 2.51 6.97
C CYS A 60 14.28 1.00 6.71
N GLU A 61 13.16 0.38 7.09
CA GLU A 61 12.89 -1.03 6.82
C GLU A 61 12.77 -1.29 5.31
N PHE A 62 12.13 -0.37 4.59
CA PHE A 62 12.00 -0.47 3.13
C PHE A 62 13.37 -0.45 2.44
N LYS A 63 14.27 0.44 2.86
CA LYS A 63 15.63 0.53 2.33
C LYS A 63 16.41 -0.75 2.64
N TYR A 64 16.30 -1.27 3.85
CA TYR A 64 16.93 -2.53 4.22
C TYR A 64 16.42 -3.69 3.36
N TRP A 65 15.11 -3.77 3.14
CA TRP A 65 14.50 -4.77 2.26
C TRP A 65 14.97 -4.63 0.80
N LEU A 66 15.07 -3.42 0.25
CA LEU A 66 15.64 -3.20 -1.09
C LEU A 66 17.10 -3.66 -1.18
N CYS A 67 17.90 -3.39 -0.14
CA CYS A 67 19.27 -3.89 -0.05
C CYS A 67 19.31 -5.42 -0.02
N GLN A 68 18.46 -6.07 0.79
CA GLN A 68 18.35 -7.52 0.82
C GLN A 68 17.93 -8.09 -0.54
N LEU A 69 16.99 -7.44 -1.21
CA LEU A 69 16.53 -7.81 -2.54
C LEU A 69 17.67 -7.74 -3.57
N SER A 70 18.57 -6.77 -3.45
CA SER A 70 19.73 -6.62 -4.35
C SER A 70 20.64 -7.85 -4.32
N VAL A 71 20.91 -8.37 -3.11
CA VAL A 71 21.80 -9.52 -2.85
C VAL A 71 21.08 -10.85 -3.05
N SER A 72 19.77 -10.89 -2.83
CA SER A 72 18.97 -12.10 -2.98
C SER A 72 18.85 -12.47 -4.45
N ASN A 73 19.41 -13.62 -4.82
CA ASN A 73 19.07 -14.31 -6.06
C ASN A 73 17.67 -14.90 -5.87
N GLN A 74 16.66 -14.28 -6.47
CA GLN A 74 15.33 -14.89 -6.51
C GLN A 74 15.47 -16.19 -7.28
N SER A 75 15.31 -17.32 -6.59
CA SER A 75 15.07 -18.59 -7.26
C SER A 75 13.87 -18.36 -8.16
N THR A 76 14.06 -18.58 -9.46
CA THR A 76 13.00 -18.46 -10.45
C THR A 76 11.86 -19.36 -10.01
N VAL A 77 10.80 -18.76 -9.46
CA VAL A 77 9.52 -19.45 -9.34
C VAL A 77 9.25 -19.99 -10.75
N PRO A 78 8.93 -21.29 -10.92
CA PRO A 78 8.62 -21.82 -12.24
C PRO A 78 7.60 -20.87 -12.88
N PRO A 79 7.84 -20.42 -14.12
CA PRO A 79 7.05 -19.36 -14.73
C PRO A 79 5.58 -19.70 -14.54
N LYS A 80 4.82 -18.79 -13.92
CA LYS A 80 3.37 -18.96 -13.81
C LYS A 80 2.87 -19.38 -15.19
N PRO A 81 2.10 -20.48 -15.29
CA PRO A 81 1.64 -20.94 -16.58
C PRO A 81 0.97 -19.78 -17.28
N VAL A 82 1.42 -19.46 -18.48
CA VAL A 82 0.76 -18.48 -19.33
C VAL A 82 -0.67 -18.97 -19.47
N LEU A 83 -1.61 -18.25 -18.84
CA LEU A 83 -3.02 -18.52 -19.01
C LEU A 83 -3.36 -18.04 -20.42
N LEU A 84 -3.09 -18.88 -21.41
CA LEU A 84 -3.62 -18.72 -22.74
C LEU A 84 -5.10 -19.04 -22.62
N GLU A 85 -5.92 -18.01 -22.46
CA GLU A 85 -7.37 -18.16 -22.50
C GLU A 85 -7.71 -18.64 -23.93
N ALA A 86 -7.78 -19.97 -24.11
CA ALA A 86 -8.01 -20.59 -25.41
C ALA A 86 -9.40 -20.25 -25.98
N VAL A 87 -10.27 -19.70 -25.14
CA VAL A 87 -11.65 -19.39 -25.44
C VAL A 87 -11.87 -17.89 -25.23
N LEU A 88 -11.91 -17.17 -26.35
CA LEU A 88 -12.18 -15.74 -26.41
C LEU A 88 -13.65 -15.40 -26.09
N GLU A 89 -14.39 -16.19 -25.32
CA GLU A 89 -15.83 -16.01 -25.10
C GLU A 89 -16.20 -14.63 -24.56
N ILE A 90 -15.42 -14.10 -23.60
CA ILE A 90 -15.62 -12.75 -23.08
C ILE A 90 -15.38 -11.72 -24.18
N LYS A 91 -14.27 -11.82 -24.90
CA LYS A 91 -13.94 -10.93 -26.02
C LYS A 91 -14.99 -11.02 -27.14
N ASN A 92 -15.38 -12.22 -27.54
CA ASN A 92 -16.36 -12.49 -28.58
C ASN A 92 -17.75 -12.01 -28.15
N GLY A 93 -18.09 -12.16 -26.87
CA GLY A 93 -19.30 -11.59 -26.26
C GLY A 93 -19.30 -10.07 -26.35
N ILE A 94 -18.20 -9.41 -25.97
CA ILE A 94 -18.04 -7.95 -26.13
C ILE A 94 -18.14 -7.54 -27.60
N LEU A 95 -17.46 -8.25 -28.50
CA LEU A 95 -17.46 -8.00 -29.95
C LEU A 95 -18.87 -8.14 -30.55
N ALA A 96 -19.62 -9.16 -30.15
CA ALA A 96 -21.00 -9.41 -30.56
C ALA A 96 -21.96 -8.36 -29.98
N GLN A 97 -21.82 -8.01 -28.69
CA GLN A 97 -22.67 -7.00 -28.04
C GLN A 97 -22.52 -5.61 -28.67
N GLY A 98 -21.29 -5.24 -29.04
CA GLY A 98 -20.99 -3.97 -29.69
C GLY A 98 -21.15 -4.00 -31.21
N GLN A 99 -21.47 -5.14 -31.82
CA GLN A 99 -21.67 -5.25 -33.26
C GLN A 99 -22.70 -4.21 -33.73
N ASN A 100 -22.36 -3.45 -34.77
CA ASN A 100 -23.10 -2.29 -35.29
C ASN A 100 -23.27 -1.07 -34.34
N LYS A 101 -22.82 -1.15 -33.09
CA LYS A 101 -22.88 -0.05 -32.09
C LYS A 101 -21.55 0.65 -31.88
N TRP A 102 -20.43 0.06 -32.33
CA TRP A 102 -19.07 0.62 -32.16
C TRP A 102 -18.94 2.09 -32.57
N LYS A 103 -19.52 2.48 -33.71
CA LYS A 103 -19.48 3.89 -34.15
C LYS A 103 -20.24 4.82 -33.21
N LYS A 104 -21.42 4.40 -32.73
CA LYS A 104 -22.24 5.17 -31.78
C LYS A 104 -21.55 5.30 -30.42
N ILE A 105 -20.96 4.21 -29.92
CA ILE A 105 -20.19 4.19 -28.69
C ILE A 105 -18.97 5.11 -28.83
N ALA A 106 -18.21 5.00 -29.93
CA ALA A 106 -17.06 5.86 -30.17
C ALA A 106 -17.45 7.35 -30.23
N GLN A 107 -18.56 7.71 -30.88
CA GLN A 107 -19.07 9.09 -30.90
C GLN A 107 -19.45 9.60 -29.50
N GLN A 108 -20.03 8.74 -28.65
CA GLN A 108 -20.35 9.10 -27.26
C GLN A 108 -19.10 9.22 -26.38
N GLN A 109 -18.07 8.40 -26.62
CA GLN A 109 -16.83 8.41 -25.86
C GLN A 109 -15.87 9.51 -26.30
N LEU A 110 -15.96 9.97 -27.56
CA LEU A 110 -15.08 10.99 -28.13
C LEU A 110 -14.95 12.26 -27.25
N PRO A 111 -16.05 12.90 -26.79
CA PRO A 111 -15.94 14.08 -25.94
C PRO A 111 -15.38 13.78 -24.55
N LEU A 112 -15.57 12.57 -24.01
CA LEU A 112 -15.08 12.20 -22.67
C LEU A 112 -13.59 11.85 -22.68
N VAL A 113 -13.15 11.05 -23.67
CA VAL A 113 -11.78 10.53 -23.76
C VAL A 113 -10.83 11.56 -24.37
N PHE A 114 -11.31 12.33 -25.35
CA PHE A 114 -10.51 13.37 -26.03
C PHE A 114 -10.95 14.78 -25.65
N CYS A 115 -11.52 14.98 -24.45
CA CYS A 115 -11.83 16.32 -23.95
C CYS A 115 -10.55 17.17 -23.97
N ARG A 116 -10.58 18.29 -24.70
CA ARG A 116 -9.50 19.29 -24.73
C ARG A 116 -9.85 20.54 -23.92
N ASN A 117 -11.06 20.58 -23.36
CA ASN A 117 -11.50 21.69 -22.54
C ASN A 117 -10.84 21.60 -21.16
N ARG A 118 -10.00 22.58 -20.84
CA ARG A 118 -9.22 22.60 -19.59
C ARG A 118 -10.11 22.63 -18.35
N THR A 119 -11.28 23.27 -18.40
CA THR A 119 -12.17 23.37 -17.25
C THR A 119 -12.83 22.03 -16.93
N GLU A 120 -13.37 21.33 -17.93
CA GLU A 120 -13.97 20.00 -17.76
C GLU A 120 -12.94 18.97 -17.30
N LEU A 121 -11.72 19.00 -17.87
CA LEU A 121 -10.63 18.16 -17.40
C LEU A 121 -10.28 18.43 -15.93
N MET A 122 -10.29 19.69 -15.52
CA MET A 122 -10.02 20.08 -14.13
C MET A 122 -11.14 19.60 -13.20
N GLU A 123 -12.41 19.69 -13.60
CA GLU A 123 -13.55 19.20 -12.82
C GLU A 123 -13.50 17.67 -12.65
N ILE A 124 -13.21 16.93 -13.72
CA ILE A 124 -13.05 15.47 -13.65
C ILE A 124 -11.87 15.10 -12.73
N ALA A 125 -10.73 15.77 -12.89
CA ALA A 125 -9.56 15.54 -12.04
C ALA A 125 -9.86 15.84 -10.57
N GLN A 126 -10.55 16.95 -10.28
CA GLN A 126 -10.99 17.29 -8.93
C GLN A 126 -11.96 16.25 -8.35
N GLY A 127 -12.91 15.76 -9.15
CA GLY A 127 -13.83 14.70 -8.73
C GLY A 127 -13.11 13.40 -8.39
N LEU A 128 -12.12 13.00 -9.21
CA LEU A 128 -11.28 11.83 -8.93
C LEU A 128 -10.41 12.04 -7.69
N CYS A 129 -9.76 13.20 -7.56
CA CYS A 129 -8.98 13.54 -6.37
C CYS A 129 -9.83 13.53 -5.10
N ALA A 130 -11.07 14.02 -5.16
CA ALA A 130 -11.99 14.00 -4.03
C ALA A 130 -12.45 12.59 -3.68
N ALA A 131 -12.78 11.76 -4.68
CA ALA A 131 -13.25 10.39 -4.48
C ALA A 131 -12.16 9.47 -3.90
N TYR A 132 -10.91 9.68 -4.29
CA TYR A 132 -9.74 8.91 -3.84
C TYR A 132 -8.84 9.71 -2.88
N ASN A 133 -9.38 10.73 -2.19
CA ASN A 133 -8.55 11.47 -1.25
C ASN A 133 -8.12 10.57 -0.09
N THR A 134 -6.92 10.84 0.43
CA THR A 134 -6.33 10.06 1.52
C THR A 134 -7.18 10.09 2.79
N ASP A 135 -7.91 11.17 3.05
CA ASP A 135 -8.78 11.29 4.22
C ASP A 135 -9.95 10.30 4.18
N LEU A 136 -10.50 10.00 3.00
CA LEU A 136 -11.49 8.95 2.83
C LEU A 136 -10.85 7.57 2.92
N LEU A 137 -9.69 7.37 2.30
CA LEU A 137 -8.96 6.09 2.40
C LEU A 137 -8.56 5.74 3.84
N GLU A 138 -8.18 6.72 4.66
CA GLU A 138 -7.91 6.54 6.09
C GLU A 138 -9.16 6.16 6.89
N LYS A 139 -10.34 6.66 6.49
CA LYS A 139 -11.62 6.21 7.10
C LYS A 139 -11.96 4.77 6.74
N PHE A 140 -11.51 4.30 5.56
CA PHE A 140 -11.67 2.90 5.15
C PHE A 140 -10.57 1.98 5.67
N GLN A 141 -9.40 2.51 6.05
CA GLN A 141 -8.42 1.76 6.82
C GLN A 141 -9.06 1.40 8.15
N HIS A 142 -9.51 0.15 8.25
CA HIS A 142 -9.80 -0.47 9.53
C HIS A 142 -8.52 -0.40 10.36
N LYS A 143 -8.43 0.58 11.26
CA LYS A 143 -7.54 0.48 12.40
C LYS A 143 -8.02 -0.76 13.13
N GLU A 144 -7.30 -1.87 12.98
CA GLU A 144 -7.57 -3.06 13.78
C GLU A 144 -7.55 -2.63 15.24
N GLU A 145 -8.73 -2.50 15.84
CA GLU A 145 -8.85 -2.18 17.25
C GLU A 145 -8.12 -3.28 18.00
N LYS A 146 -7.01 -2.91 18.66
CA LYS A 146 -6.27 -3.86 19.48
C LYS A 146 -7.06 -4.04 20.77
N HIS A 147 -7.38 -5.28 21.10
CA HIS A 147 -8.20 -5.59 22.27
C HIS A 147 -7.30 -5.95 23.46
N CYS A 148 -7.78 -5.69 24.67
CA CYS A 148 -7.07 -5.98 25.90
C CYS A 148 -6.96 -7.49 26.09
N SER A 149 -5.74 -7.99 26.31
CA SER A 149 -5.45 -9.41 26.58
C SER A 149 -6.28 -9.99 27.74
N LYS A 150 -6.58 -9.17 28.76
CA LYS A 150 -7.30 -9.61 29.95
C LYS A 150 -8.82 -9.55 29.83
N CYS A 151 -9.37 -8.41 29.40
CA CYS A 151 -10.81 -8.15 29.46
C CYS A 151 -11.48 -7.97 28.09
N GLY A 152 -10.72 -8.02 27.00
CA GLY A 152 -11.24 -7.89 25.65
C GLY A 152 -11.75 -6.49 25.27
N LYS A 153 -11.73 -5.49 26.16
CA LYS A 153 -12.07 -4.10 25.80
C LYS A 153 -11.01 -3.48 24.89
N VAL A 154 -11.36 -2.45 24.12
CA VAL A 154 -10.40 -1.68 23.31
C VAL A 154 -9.21 -1.24 24.17
N ALA A 155 -8.01 -1.59 23.74
CA ALA A 155 -6.79 -1.31 24.45
C ALA A 155 -6.26 0.08 24.09
N ILE A 156 -5.80 0.81 25.10
CA ILE A 156 -5.25 2.17 24.96
C ILE A 156 -3.73 2.20 25.15
N GLN A 157 -3.17 1.15 25.74
CA GLN A 157 -1.75 1.08 26.07
C GLN A 157 -1.21 -0.33 25.85
N ARG A 158 0.09 -0.42 25.61
CA ARG A 158 0.82 -1.69 25.47
C ARG A 158 1.86 -1.84 26.57
N CYS A 159 2.31 -3.06 26.82
CA CYS A 159 3.38 -3.30 27.78
C CYS A 159 4.62 -2.47 27.40
N SER A 160 5.14 -1.68 28.33
CA SER A 160 6.29 -0.80 28.10
C SER A 160 7.57 -1.57 27.76
N ARG A 161 7.69 -2.80 28.26
CA ARG A 161 8.85 -3.67 28.06
C ARG A 161 8.81 -4.37 26.70
N CYS A 162 7.86 -5.30 26.50
CA CYS A 162 7.83 -6.09 25.26
C CYS A 162 7.15 -5.41 24.08
N LYS A 163 6.33 -4.38 24.32
CA LYS A 163 5.52 -3.68 23.30
C LYS A 163 4.59 -4.57 22.44
N ASN A 164 4.45 -5.86 22.79
CA ASN A 164 3.70 -6.86 22.04
C ASN A 164 2.26 -7.07 22.54
N ILE A 165 2.00 -6.96 23.86
CA ILE A 165 0.66 -7.16 24.44
C ILE A 165 -0.01 -5.83 24.78
N TRP A 166 -1.31 -5.75 24.52
CA TRP A 166 -2.16 -4.57 24.68
C TRP A 166 -3.14 -4.69 25.87
N TYR A 167 -3.39 -3.58 26.54
CA TYR A 167 -4.26 -3.46 27.71
C TYR A 167 -5.11 -2.18 27.66
N CYS A 168 -6.33 -2.26 28.21
CA CYS A 168 -7.22 -1.10 28.33
C CYS A 168 -6.86 -0.20 29.53
N SER A 169 -6.08 -0.67 30.48
CA SER A 169 -5.74 0.05 31.71
C SER A 169 -4.53 -0.58 32.42
N ARG A 170 -3.93 0.14 33.37
CA ARG A 170 -2.78 -0.35 34.13
C ARG A 170 -3.18 -1.49 35.07
N SER A 171 -4.39 -1.46 35.61
CA SER A 171 -4.94 -2.56 36.42
C SER A 171 -4.99 -3.85 35.62
N CYS A 172 -5.54 -3.85 34.40
CA CYS A 172 -5.58 -5.06 33.57
C CYS A 172 -4.18 -5.59 33.20
N GLN A 173 -3.16 -4.73 33.13
CA GLN A 173 -1.78 -5.17 32.91
C GLN A 173 -1.18 -5.83 34.15
N VAL A 174 -1.49 -5.32 35.35
CA VAL A 174 -1.04 -5.91 36.61
C VAL A 174 -1.74 -7.26 36.85
N ASP A 175 -3.04 -7.33 36.59
CA ASP A 175 -3.84 -8.56 36.74
C ASP A 175 -3.47 -9.67 35.74
N ASP A 176 -2.90 -9.31 34.59
CA ASP A 176 -2.39 -10.25 33.59
C ASP A 176 -0.89 -10.55 33.78
N TRP A 177 -0.21 -9.87 34.71
CA TRP A 177 1.25 -9.93 34.83
C TRP A 177 1.76 -11.35 35.12
N ASP A 178 1.04 -12.13 35.94
CA ASP A 178 1.45 -13.49 36.27
C ASP A 178 1.46 -14.43 35.07
N SER A 179 0.58 -14.22 34.10
CA SER A 179 0.55 -14.96 32.84
C SER A 179 1.50 -14.34 31.81
N HIS A 180 1.56 -13.01 31.73
CA HIS A 180 2.36 -12.29 30.76
C HIS A 180 3.87 -12.39 31.00
N LYS A 181 4.33 -12.41 32.27
CA LYS A 181 5.76 -12.36 32.64
C LYS A 181 6.60 -13.43 31.95
N MET A 182 6.03 -14.62 31.72
CA MET A 182 6.71 -15.75 31.10
C MET A 182 7.03 -15.50 29.61
N ASN A 183 6.25 -14.65 28.95
CA ASN A 183 6.34 -14.36 27.52
C ASN A 183 6.71 -12.88 27.25
N CYS A 184 7.14 -12.14 28.27
CA CYS A 184 7.49 -10.72 28.16
C CYS A 184 8.95 -10.54 27.73
N ILE A 185 9.22 -10.65 26.43
CA ILE A 185 10.54 -10.51 25.81
C ILE A 185 10.70 -9.08 25.24
N GLU A 186 11.84 -8.45 25.49
CA GLU A 186 12.16 -7.11 24.98
C GLU A 186 12.48 -7.18 23.47
N PRO A 187 12.01 -6.22 22.64
CA PRO A 187 12.23 -6.24 21.20
C PRO A 187 13.68 -6.01 20.80
#